data_AF-A0A9D1EAY8-F1
#
_entry.id   AF-A0A9D1EAY8-F1
#
_cell.length_a   1.000
_cell.length_b   1.000
_cell.length_c   1.000
_cell.angle_alpha   90.00
_cell.angle_beta   90.00
_cell.angle_gamma   90.00
#
_symmetry.space_group_name_H-M   'P 1'
#
loop_
_entity.id
_entity.type
_entity.pdbx_description
1 polymer ?
#
loop_
_entity_poly.entity_id
_entity_poly.type
_entity_poly.pdbx_seq_one_letter_code
_entity_poly.pdbx_strand_id
1 'polypeptide(L)' 'MEMTENQIKSIVEEVMAKMQLSGSTSGMHGVFSDMDTAIAKAKEAQKIVRVMSMDQREKIISKMREKIRENAETMA' A
#
# COMPACT_ATOMS: atom_id res chain seq x y z
N MET A 1 7.19 15.28 40.02
CA MET A 1 8.00 14.83 38.86
C MET A 1 7.42 15.54 37.66
N GLU A 2 7.97 16.70 37.35
CA GLU A 2 7.56 17.49 36.20
C GLU A 2 8.03 16.75 34.95
N MET A 3 7.07 16.32 34.13
CA MET A 3 7.35 15.74 32.83
C MET A 3 8.04 16.84 32.02
N THR A 4 9.31 16.65 31.71
CA THR A 4 10.13 17.67 31.03
C THR A 4 9.51 17.98 29.66
N GLU A 5 9.49 19.26 29.25
CA GLU A 5 8.96 19.69 27.93
C GLU A 5 9.51 18.85 26.77
N ASN A 6 10.74 18.35 26.90
CA ASN A 6 11.39 17.48 25.91
C ASN A 6 10.71 16.12 25.78
N GLN A 7 10.17 15.55 26.87
CA GLN A 7 9.39 14.32 26.82
C GLN A 7 8.04 14.55 26.14
N ILE A 8 7.39 15.70 26.39
CA ILE A 8 6.13 16.07 25.74
C ILE A 8 6.37 16.28 24.23
N LYS A 9 7.43 16.99 23.84
CA LYS A 9 7.79 17.19 22.42
C LYS A 9 8.03 15.86 21.70
N SER A 10 8.79 14.95 22.32
CA SER A 10 9.06 13.63 21.75
C SER A 10 7.78 12.79 21.59
N ILE A 11 6.87 12.84 22.55
CA ILE A 11 5.56 12.16 22.45
C ILE A 11 4.71 12.76 21.33
N VAL A 12 4.66 14.09 21.21
CA VAL A 12 3.89 14.75 20.15
C VAL A 12 4.47 14.45 18.77
N GLU A 13 5.79 14.44 18.61
CA GLU A 13 6.46 14.04 17.36
C GLU A 13 6.15 12.58 16.99
N GLU A 14 6.16 11.66 17.97
CA GLU A 14 5.81 10.26 17.75
C GLU A 14 4.34 10.10 17.35
N VAL A 15 3.43 10.86 17.97
CA VAL A 15 1.99 10.86 17.62
C VAL A 15 1.78 11.44 16.22
N MET A 16 2.47 12.52 15.86
CA MET A 16 2.41 13.12 14.53
C MET A 16 2.96 12.19 13.45
N ALA A 17 4.04 11.45 13.74
CA ALA A 17 4.59 10.42 12.85
C ALA A 17 3.60 9.24 12.66
N LYS A 18 2.97 8.77 13.74
CA LYS A 18 1.91 7.75 13.68
C LYS A 18 0.69 8.24 12.88
N MET A 19 0.35 9.52 12.98
CA MET A 19 -0.74 10.14 12.20
C MET A 19 -0.38 10.35 10.72
N GLN A 20 0.88 10.64 10.40
CA GLN A 20 1.36 10.72 9.01
C GLN A 20 1.46 9.34 8.33
N LEU A 21 1.75 8.28 9.09
CA LEU A 21 1.67 6.90 8.58
C LEU A 21 0.23 6.46 8.31
N SER A 22 -0.78 7.11 8.90
CA SER A 22 -2.18 7.03 8.47
C SER A 22 -2.49 7.89 7.24
N GLY A 23 -1.49 8.05 6.35
CA GLY A 23 -1.65 8.71 5.06
C GLY A 23 -2.88 8.15 4.35
N SER A 24 -3.74 9.05 3.89
CA SER A 24 -4.99 8.73 3.23
C SER A 24 -4.73 7.71 2.11
N THR A 25 -5.36 6.54 2.21
CA THR A 25 -5.35 5.51 1.15
C THR A 25 -6.03 5.99 -0.15
N SER A 26 -6.52 7.23 -0.15
CA SER A 26 -7.17 7.91 -1.27
C SER A 26 -6.19 8.08 -2.43
N GLY A 27 -6.37 7.25 -3.46
CA GLY A 27 -5.54 7.26 -4.68
C GLY A 27 -4.56 6.09 -4.79
N MET A 28 -4.42 5.26 -3.75
CA MET A 28 -3.57 4.07 -3.78
C MET A 28 -4.39 2.84 -4.21
N HIS A 29 -4.19 2.40 -5.45
CA HIS A 29 -4.88 1.21 -5.98
C HIS A 29 -4.39 -0.05 -5.27
N GLY A 30 -5.29 -0.73 -4.55
CA GLY A 30 -4.98 -1.98 -3.84
C GLY A 30 -4.55 -1.82 -2.39
N VAL A 31 -4.56 -0.59 -1.84
CA VAL A 31 -4.30 -0.34 -0.41
C VAL A 31 -5.63 -0.15 0.31
N PHE A 32 -5.83 -0.92 1.38
CA PHE A 32 -7.03 -0.88 2.21
C PHE A 32 -6.66 -0.54 3.65
N SER A 33 -7.58 0.13 4.36
CA SER A 33 -7.38 0.55 5.75
C SER A 33 -7.43 -0.62 6.74
N ASP A 34 -8.02 -1.74 6.33
CA ASP A 34 -8.23 -2.91 7.16
C ASP A 34 -7.82 -4.19 6.43
N MET A 35 -7.22 -5.12 7.18
CA MET A 35 -6.67 -6.37 6.68
C MET A 35 -7.76 -7.30 6.13
N ASP A 36 -8.88 -7.42 6.84
CA ASP A 36 -9.98 -8.29 6.40
C ASP A 36 -10.58 -7.80 5.09
N THR A 37 -10.68 -6.48 4.92
CA THR A 37 -11.10 -5.85 3.67
C THR A 37 -10.13 -6.16 2.52
N ALA A 38 -8.82 -6.10 2.77
CA ALA A 38 -7.81 -6.47 1.78
C ALA A 38 -7.93 -7.94 1.36
N ILE A 39 -8.11 -8.84 2.32
CA ILE A 39 -8.27 -10.28 2.07
C ILE A 39 -9.53 -10.57 1.28
N ALA A 40 -10.66 -9.93 1.63
CA ALA A 40 -11.93 -10.11 0.91
C ALA A 40 -11.80 -9.68 -0.56
N LYS A 41 -11.21 -8.50 -0.81
CA LYS A 41 -11.00 -7.97 -2.17
C LYS A 41 -10.01 -8.81 -2.98
N ALA A 42 -8.94 -9.30 -2.35
CA ALA A 42 -8.00 -10.21 -2.99
C ALA A 42 -8.68 -11.53 -3.40
N LYS A 43 -9.53 -12.10 -2.54
CA LYS A 43 -10.31 -13.32 -2.87
C LYS A 43 -11.27 -13.09 -4.04
N GLU A 44 -11.91 -11.92 -4.13
CA GLU A 44 -12.75 -11.55 -5.27
C GLU A 44 -11.94 -11.48 -6.57
N ALA A 45 -10.81 -10.78 -6.57
CA ALA A 45 -9.92 -10.67 -7.73
C ALA A 45 -9.36 -12.03 -8.16
N GLN A 46 -9.00 -12.89 -7.21
CA GLN A 46 -8.43 -14.21 -7.48
C GLN A 46 -9.40 -15.11 -8.26
N LYS A 47 -10.71 -15.02 -8.01
CA LYS A 47 -11.73 -15.77 -8.78
C LYS A 47 -11.69 -15.43 -10.27
N ILE A 48 -11.46 -14.15 -10.60
CA ILE A 48 -11.35 -13.67 -11.99
C ILE A 48 -10.04 -14.15 -12.61
N VAL A 49 -8.92 -13.94 -11.92
CA VAL A 49 -7.60 -14.37 -12.41
C VAL A 49 -7.57 -15.88 -12.65
N ARG A 50 -8.25 -16.67 -11.81
CA ARG A 50 -8.32 -18.14 -11.94
C ARG A 50 -8.91 -18.60 -13.27
N VAL A 51 -9.90 -17.89 -13.81
CA VAL A 51 -10.57 -18.26 -15.07
C VAL A 51 -9.96 -17.61 -16.31
N MET A 52 -9.00 -16.69 -16.15
CA MET A 52 -8.28 -16.08 -17.27
C MET A 52 -7.41 -17.09 -18.01
N SER A 53 -7.28 -16.90 -19.32
CA SER A 53 -6.35 -17.67 -20.15
C SER A 53 -4.90 -17.31 -19.88
N MET A 54 -3.98 -18.18 -20.31
CA MET A 54 -2.54 -17.94 -20.17
C MET A 54 -2.12 -16.66 -20.89
N ASP A 55 -2.63 -16.40 -22.09
CA ASP A 55 -2.34 -15.17 -22.85
C ASP A 55 -2.80 -13.90 -22.14
N GLN A 56 -3.97 -13.95 -21.50
CA GLN A 56 -4.48 -12.82 -20.72
C GLN A 56 -3.60 -12.55 -19.49
N ARG A 57 -3.14 -13.61 -18.81
CA ARG A 57 -2.21 -13.48 -17.67
C ARG A 57 -0.84 -12.94 -18.12
N GLU A 58 -0.31 -13.43 -19.24
CA GLU A 58 0.99 -12.97 -19.76
C GLU A 58 0.95 -11.50 -20.20
N LYS A 59 -0.16 -11.02 -20.76
CA LYS A 59 -0.36 -9.59 -21.06
C LYS A 59 -0.24 -8.72 -19.81
N ILE A 60 -0.84 -9.15 -18.70
CA ILE A 60 -0.77 -8.43 -17.42
C ILE A 60 0.67 -8.43 -16.90
N ILE A 61 1.35 -9.58 -16.91
CA ILE A 61 2.75 -9.71 -16.47
C ILE A 61 3.68 -8.84 -17.32
N SER A 62 3.50 -8.85 -18.64
CA SER A 62 4.28 -8.03 -19.57
C SER A 62 4.15 -6.54 -19.27
N LYS A 63 2.92 -6.07 -19.03
CA LYS A 63 2.64 -4.67 -18.65
C LYS A 63 3.23 -4.30 -17.29
N MET A 64 3.20 -5.20 -16.31
CA MET A 64 3.87 -4.97 -15.03
C MET A 64 5.39 -4.82 -15.21
N ARG A 65 6.03 -5.68 -16.01
CA ARG A 65 7.47 -5.58 -16.30
C ARG A 65 7.84 -4.28 -17.01
N GLU A 66 7.02 -3.84 -17.96
CA GLU A 66 7.16 -2.55 -18.64
C GLU A 66 7.11 -1.39 -17.64
N LYS A 67 6.07 -1.37 -16.79
CA LYS A 67 5.90 -0.32 -15.77
C LYS A 67 7.00 -0.30 -14.72
N ILE A 68 7.51 -1.46 -14.31
CA ILE A 68 8.65 -1.53 -13.38
C ILE A 68 9.90 -0.88 -13.99
N ARG A 69 10.17 -1.11 -15.28
CA ARG A 69 11.30 -0.45 -15.96
C ARG A 69 11.10 1.05 -16.09
N GLU A 70 9.89 1.49 -16.44
CA GLU A 70 9.57 2.92 -16.57
C GLU A 70 9.70 3.67 -15.24
N ASN A 71 9.34 3.04 -14.12
CA ASN A 71 9.40 3.67 -12.79
C ASN A 71 10.66 3.29 -12.00
N ALA A 72 11.65 2.66 -12.65
CA ALA A 72 12.84 2.14 -11.96
C ALA A 72 13.60 3.25 -11.22
N GLU A 73 13.67 4.46 -11.78
CA GLU A 73 14.35 5.60 -11.16
C GLU A 73 13.60 6.14 -9.93
N THR A 74 12.26 6.08 -9.93
CA THR A 74 11.42 6.55 -8.81
C THR A 74 11.38 5.52 -7.67
N MET A 75 11.64 4.25 -7.96
CA MET A 75 11.63 3.15 -6.99
C MET A 75 13.03 2.81 -6.42
N ALA A 76 14.08 3.49 -6.89
CA ALA A 76 15.45 3.36 -6.41
C ALA A 76 15.71 4.24 -5.17
#